data_AF-A0A7J5BXG5-F1
#
_entry.id   AF-A0A7J5BXG5-F1
#
_cell.length_a   1.000
_cell.length_b   1.000
_cell.length_c   1.000
_cell.angle_alpha   90.00
_cell.angle_beta   90.00
_cell.angle_gamma   90.00
#
_symmetry.space_group_name_H-M   'P 1'
#
loop_
_entity.id
_entity.type
_entity.pdbx_description
1 polymer ?
#
loop_
_entity_poly.entity_id
_entity_poly.type
_entity_poly.pdbx_seq_one_letter_code
_entity_poly.pdbx_strand_id
1 'polypeptide(L)'
;MAEQFAVATMTALRGILAATRWLRHRWDEIREPRNVKIVYWCAYWLALVTGVLTLMWPPRTIVGEIGDELTAVWSLLFIVGGAVGAGSVFGGWWQYERLALACIGGGLLVYLTVVCYLHITSEGSRVTQIGMILGFALLWVLRLTMIWAYNYEPRSRGRH
;
A
#
# COMPACT_ATOMS: atom_id res chain seq x y z
N MET A 1 48.05 -14.19 13.55
CA MET A 1 47.28 -13.32 12.62
C MET A 1 46.28 -14.11 11.78
N ALA A 2 46.64 -15.25 11.19
CA ALA A 2 45.72 -16.10 10.41
C ALA A 2 44.54 -16.69 11.22
N GLU A 3 44.78 -17.14 12.46
CA GLU A 3 43.70 -17.69 13.32
C GLU A 3 42.63 -16.67 13.69
N GLN A 4 43.01 -15.42 14.01
CA GLN A 4 42.06 -14.36 14.30
C GLN A 4 41.17 -14.03 13.09
N PHE A 5 41.72 -14.12 11.87
CA PHE A 5 40.97 -13.91 10.64
C PHE A 5 39.97 -15.04 10.38
N ALA A 6 40.35 -16.30 10.67
CA ALA A 6 39.49 -17.47 10.53
C ALA A 6 38.31 -17.45 11.53
N VAL A 7 38.55 -17.03 12.78
CA VAL A 7 37.49 -16.91 13.79
C VAL A 7 36.50 -15.79 13.43
N ALA A 8 36.99 -14.63 12.96
CA ALA A 8 36.14 -13.53 12.53
C ALA A 8 35.24 -13.91 11.33
N THR A 9 35.81 -14.60 10.33
CA THR A 9 35.05 -15.05 9.14
C THR A 9 34.00 -16.11 9.47
N MET A 10 34.31 -17.09 10.33
CA MET A 10 33.32 -18.09 10.76
C MET A 10 32.16 -17.47 11.56
N THR A 11 32.44 -16.44 12.36
CA THR A 11 31.41 -15.76 13.16
C THR A 11 30.48 -14.93 12.27
N ALA A 12 31.02 -14.21 11.28
CA ALA A 12 30.24 -13.47 10.29
C ALA A 12 29.38 -14.40 9.43
N LEU A 13 29.93 -15.52 8.96
CA LEU A 13 29.19 -16.53 8.18
C LEU A 13 28.02 -17.13 8.97
N ARG A 14 28.22 -17.45 10.26
CA ARG A 14 27.13 -17.91 11.14
C ARG A 14 26.03 -16.85 11.31
N GLY A 15 26.40 -15.58 11.43
CA GLY A 15 25.45 -14.46 11.50
C GLY A 15 24.60 -14.32 10.23
N ILE A 16 25.22 -14.38 9.06
CA ILE A 16 24.54 -14.29 7.75
C ILE A 16 23.62 -15.50 7.54
N LEU A 17 24.07 -16.71 7.88
CA LEU A 17 23.27 -17.92 7.78
C LEU A 17 22.11 -17.92 8.78
N ALA A 18 22.29 -17.38 9.99
CA ALA A 18 21.22 -17.22 10.96
C ALA A 18 20.19 -16.20 10.49
N ALA A 19 20.63 -15.05 9.95
CA ALA A 19 19.75 -14.03 9.40
C ALA A 19 18.94 -14.54 8.21
N THR A 20 19.57 -15.28 7.28
CA THR A 20 18.88 -15.87 6.13
C THR A 20 17.90 -16.98 6.53
N ARG A 21 18.23 -17.81 7.52
CA ARG A 21 17.29 -18.80 8.08
C ARG A 21 16.14 -18.14 8.82
N TRP A 22 16.39 -17.10 9.59
CA TRP A 22 15.37 -16.33 10.29
C TRP A 22 14.41 -15.64 9.31
N LEU A 23 14.95 -15.02 8.26
CA LEU A 23 14.16 -14.44 7.16
C LEU A 23 13.31 -15.51 6.45
N ARG A 24 13.92 -16.67 6.11
CA ARG A 24 13.22 -17.79 5.48
C ARG A 24 12.09 -18.33 6.37
N HIS A 25 12.35 -18.49 7.67
CA HIS A 25 11.35 -18.99 8.61
C HIS A 25 10.15 -18.02 8.72
N ARG A 26 10.41 -16.71 8.83
CA ARG A 26 9.34 -15.69 8.80
C ARG A 26 8.58 -15.66 7.47
N TRP A 27 9.26 -15.97 6.37
CA TRP A 27 8.69 -16.05 5.02
C TRP A 27 7.80 -17.28 4.79
N ASP A 28 8.01 -18.36 5.54
CA ASP A 28 7.23 -19.60 5.47
C ASP A 28 6.01 -19.60 6.43
N GLU A 29 5.95 -18.67 7.39
CA GLU A 29 4.78 -18.50 8.29
C GLU A 29 3.60 -17.74 7.65
N ILE A 30 3.83 -17.08 6.51
CA ILE A 30 2.83 -16.28 5.78
C ILE A 30 1.82 -17.23 5.13
N ARG A 31 0.56 -17.19 5.58
CA ARG A 31 -0.54 -18.02 5.07
C ARG A 31 -1.11 -17.45 3.77
N GLU A 32 -1.03 -16.14 3.61
CA GLU A 32 -1.51 -15.50 2.41
C GLU A 32 -0.61 -15.85 1.20
N PRO A 33 -1.19 -16.24 0.05
CA PRO A 33 -0.39 -16.63 -1.10
C PRO A 33 0.49 -15.45 -1.54
N ARG A 34 1.80 -15.71 -1.68
CA ARG A 34 2.86 -14.68 -1.79
C ARG A 34 2.64 -13.71 -2.95
N ASN A 35 2.08 -14.21 -4.05
CA ASN A 35 1.70 -13.42 -5.21
C ASN A 35 0.68 -12.33 -4.86
N VAL A 36 -0.29 -12.61 -3.99
CA VAL A 36 -1.30 -11.63 -3.57
C VAL A 36 -0.67 -10.48 -2.80
N LYS A 37 0.26 -10.77 -1.87
CA LYS A 37 1.00 -9.73 -1.15
C LYS A 37 1.83 -8.84 -2.07
N ILE A 38 2.50 -9.44 -3.06
CA ILE A 38 3.29 -8.67 -4.05
C ILE A 38 2.37 -7.76 -4.88
N VAL A 39 1.21 -8.26 -5.31
CA VAL A 39 0.23 -7.45 -6.05
C VAL A 39 -0.23 -6.24 -5.24
N TYR A 40 -0.59 -6.44 -3.96
CA TYR A 40 -1.01 -5.32 -3.11
C TYR A 40 0.14 -4.38 -2.75
N TRP A 41 1.36 -4.89 -2.57
CA TRP A 41 2.54 -4.06 -2.39
C TRP A 41 2.77 -3.14 -3.60
N CYS A 42 2.69 -3.67 -4.82
CA CYS A 42 2.75 -2.87 -6.05
C CYS A 42 1.60 -1.86 -6.13
N ALA A 43 0.38 -2.24 -5.73
CA ALA A 43 -0.75 -1.32 -5.69
C ALA A 43 -0.56 -0.18 -4.68
N TYR A 44 0.01 -0.45 -3.51
CA TYR A 44 0.34 0.58 -2.52
C TYR A 44 1.42 1.53 -3.03
N TRP A 45 2.43 1.02 -3.74
CA TRP A 45 3.41 1.87 -4.42
C TRP A 45 2.77 2.73 -5.51
N LEU A 46 1.86 2.17 -6.29
CA LEU A 46 1.12 2.94 -7.29
C LEU A 46 0.33 4.08 -6.65
N ALA A 47 -0.34 3.82 -5.52
CA ALA A 47 -1.05 4.85 -4.75
C ALA A 47 -0.09 5.94 -4.23
N LEU A 48 1.06 5.54 -3.66
CA LEU A 48 2.08 6.47 -3.17
C LEU A 48 2.61 7.36 -4.29
N VAL A 49 3.04 6.77 -5.41
CA VAL A 49 3.56 7.51 -6.57
C VAL A 49 2.48 8.44 -7.12
N THR A 50 1.24 7.97 -7.24
CA THR A 50 0.12 8.81 -7.69
C THR A 50 -0.07 10.02 -6.78
N GLY A 51 -0.03 9.83 -5.46
CA GLY A 51 -0.11 10.91 -4.49
C GLY A 51 1.03 11.93 -4.67
N VAL A 52 2.28 11.46 -4.76
CA VAL A 52 3.45 12.32 -4.97
C VAL A 52 3.35 13.11 -6.28
N LEU A 53 3.01 12.44 -7.39
CA LEU A 53 2.84 13.09 -8.69
C LEU A 53 1.71 14.12 -8.66
N THR A 54 0.61 13.83 -7.96
CA THR A 54 -0.50 14.77 -7.77
C THR A 54 -0.09 15.98 -6.94
N LEU A 55 0.81 15.81 -5.96
CA LEU A 55 1.32 16.95 -5.18
C LEU A 55 2.22 17.86 -6.01
N MET A 56 3.09 17.26 -6.84
CA MET A 56 4.05 18.00 -7.66
C MET A 56 3.40 18.66 -8.88
N TRP A 57 2.43 17.98 -9.49
CA TRP A 57 1.75 18.40 -10.70
C TRP A 57 0.24 18.22 -10.54
N PRO A 58 -0.41 19.07 -9.74
CA PRO A 58 -1.81 18.90 -9.44
C PRO A 58 -2.67 19.10 -10.70
N PRO A 59 -3.64 18.21 -10.97
CA PRO A 59 -4.46 18.28 -12.17
C PRO A 59 -5.35 19.53 -12.13
N ARG A 60 -5.15 20.45 -13.09
CA ARG A 60 -5.83 21.76 -13.13
C ARG A 60 -7.35 21.66 -13.12
N THR A 61 -7.93 20.61 -13.72
CA THR A 61 -9.38 20.39 -13.73
C THR A 61 -9.95 20.02 -12.36
N ILE A 62 -9.12 19.50 -11.45
CA ILE A 62 -9.53 19.17 -10.08
C ILE A 62 -9.26 20.37 -9.18
N VAL A 63 -8.07 20.97 -9.31
CA VAL A 63 -7.70 22.20 -8.58
C VAL A 63 -8.72 23.31 -8.81
N GLY A 64 -9.20 23.48 -10.04
CA GLY A 64 -10.22 24.49 -10.35
C GLY A 64 -11.53 24.32 -9.58
N GLU A 65 -11.86 23.11 -9.15
CA GLU A 65 -13.13 22.78 -8.49
C GLU A 65 -13.02 22.79 -6.96
N ILE A 66 -11.95 22.21 -6.40
CA ILE A 66 -11.79 22.06 -4.94
C ILE A 66 -10.71 22.97 -4.33
N GLY A 67 -9.97 23.69 -5.16
CA GLY A 67 -8.85 24.53 -4.74
C GLY A 67 -7.57 23.75 -4.42
N ASP A 68 -6.48 24.50 -4.27
CA ASP A 68 -5.14 23.96 -4.02
C ASP A 68 -5.05 23.23 -2.68
N GLU A 69 -5.68 23.77 -1.63
CA GLU A 69 -5.63 23.24 -0.27
C GLU A 69 -6.24 21.84 -0.18
N LEU A 70 -7.46 21.66 -0.70
CA LEU A 70 -8.11 20.35 -0.71
C LEU A 70 -7.42 19.39 -1.68
N THR A 71 -6.82 19.88 -2.77
CA THR A 71 -5.99 19.06 -3.66
C THR A 71 -4.75 18.53 -2.95
N ALA A 72 -4.11 19.33 -2.10
CA ALA A 72 -2.99 18.90 -1.28
C ALA A 72 -3.40 17.86 -0.22
N VAL A 73 -4.52 18.08 0.47
CA VAL A 73 -5.08 17.10 1.43
C VAL A 73 -5.41 15.77 0.72
N TRP A 74 -6.04 15.86 -0.44
CA TRP A 74 -6.35 14.70 -1.28
C TRP A 74 -5.10 13.91 -1.69
N SER A 75 -4.05 14.61 -2.14
CA SER A 75 -2.76 13.99 -2.43
C SER A 75 -2.13 13.32 -1.20
N LEU A 76 -2.17 14.00 -0.04
CA LEU A 76 -1.59 13.50 1.21
C LEU A 76 -2.24 12.18 1.65
N LEU A 77 -3.55 12.01 1.43
CA LEU A 77 -4.25 10.75 1.71
C LEU A 77 -3.66 9.57 0.93
N PHE A 78 -3.35 9.78 -0.36
CA PHE A 78 -2.69 8.76 -1.19
C PHE A 78 -1.25 8.49 -0.75
N ILE A 79 -0.50 9.54 -0.41
CA ILE A 79 0.90 9.41 0.05
C ILE A 79 0.95 8.61 1.35
N VAL A 80 0.20 9.03 2.37
CA VAL A 80 0.17 8.37 3.68
C VAL A 80 -0.34 6.95 3.54
N GLY A 81 -1.46 6.75 2.83
CA GLY A 81 -2.03 5.42 2.63
C GLY A 81 -1.10 4.48 1.85
N GLY A 82 -0.49 4.95 0.77
CA GLY A 82 0.47 4.18 -0.03
C GLY A 82 1.73 3.81 0.76
N ALA A 83 2.31 4.77 1.50
CA ALA A 83 3.51 4.53 2.31
C ALA A 83 3.25 3.54 3.46
N VAL A 84 2.17 3.75 4.23
CA VAL A 84 1.81 2.88 5.35
C VAL A 84 1.45 1.47 4.84
N GLY A 85 0.70 1.36 3.74
CA GLY A 85 0.33 0.08 3.15
C GLY A 85 1.54 -0.70 2.62
N ALA A 86 2.42 -0.04 1.85
CA ALA A 86 3.62 -0.66 1.32
C ALA A 86 4.58 -1.14 2.44
N GLY A 87 4.66 -0.39 3.55
CA GLY A 87 5.47 -0.76 4.72
C GLY A 87 4.89 -1.88 5.58
N SER A 88 3.57 -2.07 5.59
CA SER A 88 2.88 -3.00 6.50
C SER A 88 2.50 -4.35 5.88
N VAL A 89 2.31 -4.42 4.56
CA VAL A 89 1.78 -5.60 3.84
C VAL A 89 2.61 -6.89 4.03
N PHE A 90 3.95 -6.79 4.03
CA PHE A 90 4.81 -7.95 4.26
C PHE A 90 4.91 -8.32 5.73
N GLY A 91 4.77 -7.35 6.63
CA GLY A 91 4.79 -7.58 8.08
C GLY A 91 3.52 -8.25 8.61
N GLY A 92 2.45 -8.28 7.82
CA GLY A 92 1.13 -8.78 8.23
C GLY A 92 0.50 -7.91 9.32
N TRP A 93 0.82 -6.61 9.35
CA TRP A 93 0.28 -5.66 10.31
C TRP A 93 -1.05 -5.09 9.80
N TRP A 94 -2.10 -5.92 9.81
CA TRP A 94 -3.39 -5.63 9.20
C TRP A 94 -4.08 -4.39 9.78
N GLN A 95 -3.81 -4.01 11.04
CA GLN A 95 -4.28 -2.73 11.58
C GLN A 95 -3.74 -1.51 10.82
N TYR A 96 -2.47 -1.52 10.42
CA TYR A 96 -1.87 -0.42 9.66
C TYR A 96 -2.33 -0.47 8.21
N GLU A 97 -2.52 -1.67 7.65
CA GLU A 97 -3.14 -1.80 6.33
C GLU A 97 -4.57 -1.25 6.33
N ARG A 98 -5.38 -1.46 7.37
CA ARG A 98 -6.73 -0.86 7.46
C ARG A 98 -6.69 0.66 7.50
N LEU A 99 -5.74 1.25 8.23
CA LEU A 99 -5.52 2.70 8.20
C LEU A 99 -5.11 3.17 6.79
N ALA A 100 -4.20 2.45 6.14
CA ALA A 100 -3.78 2.74 4.77
C ALA A 100 -4.96 2.68 3.78
N LEU A 101 -5.80 1.66 3.88
CA LEU A 101 -7.01 1.51 3.07
C LEU A 101 -8.03 2.62 3.35
N ALA A 102 -8.19 3.06 4.60
CA ALA A 102 -9.05 4.18 4.95
C ALA A 102 -8.55 5.49 4.32
N CYS A 103 -7.24 5.75 4.35
CA CYS A 103 -6.64 6.91 3.69
C CYS A 103 -6.84 6.87 2.17
N ILE A 104 -6.47 5.76 1.51
CA ILE A 104 -6.63 5.61 0.05
C ILE A 104 -8.10 5.67 -0.35
N GLY A 105 -8.98 5.01 0.40
CA GLY A 105 -10.42 5.02 0.20
C GLY A 105 -11.00 6.42 0.33
N GLY A 106 -10.58 7.19 1.33
CA GLY A 106 -10.94 8.60 1.47
C GLY A 106 -10.48 9.44 0.28
N GLY A 107 -9.25 9.25 -0.18
CA GLY A 107 -8.74 9.93 -1.37
C GLY A 107 -9.52 9.58 -2.65
N LEU A 108 -9.87 8.31 -2.82
CA LEU A 108 -10.72 7.87 -3.94
C LEU A 108 -12.13 8.44 -3.88
N LEU A 109 -12.70 8.55 -2.68
CA LEU A 109 -14.04 9.12 -2.48
C LEU A 109 -14.08 10.61 -2.84
N VAL A 110 -13.05 11.37 -2.45
CA VAL A 110 -12.90 12.78 -2.87
C VAL A 110 -12.84 12.86 -4.39
N TYR A 111 -11.96 12.07 -5.01
CA TYR A 111 -11.80 12.11 -6.46
C TYR A 111 -13.08 11.72 -7.22
N LEU A 112 -13.74 10.65 -6.78
CA LEU A 112 -15.00 10.19 -7.35
C LEU A 112 -16.07 11.28 -7.26
N THR A 113 -16.21 11.93 -6.10
CA THR A 113 -17.17 13.01 -5.89
C THR A 113 -16.92 14.17 -6.87
N VAL A 114 -15.67 14.62 -7.01
CA VAL A 114 -15.33 15.72 -7.93
C VAL A 114 -15.59 15.33 -9.38
N VAL A 115 -15.22 14.12 -9.79
CA VAL A 115 -15.43 13.66 -11.17
C VAL A 115 -16.92 13.51 -11.47
N CYS A 116 -17.71 13.01 -10.53
CA CYS A 116 -19.17 12.94 -10.67
C CYS A 116 -19.79 14.34 -10.77
N TYR A 117 -19.35 15.29 -9.95
CA TYR A 117 -19.78 16.68 -10.04
C TYR A 117 -19.47 17.27 -11.41
N LEU A 118 -18.20 17.17 -11.85
CA LEU A 118 -17.76 17.64 -13.15
C LEU A 118 -18.48 16.95 -14.32
N HIS A 119 -18.88 15.69 -14.18
CA HIS A 119 -19.64 15.00 -15.21
C HIS A 119 -21.01 15.64 -15.44
N ILE A 120 -21.60 16.21 -14.40
CA ILE A 120 -22.92 16.85 -14.44
C ILE A 120 -22.80 18.32 -14.88
N THR A 121 -21.71 19.00 -14.50
CA THR A 121 -21.57 20.46 -14.68
C THR A 121 -20.70 20.90 -15.86
N SER A 122 -19.78 20.05 -16.34
CA SER A 122 -18.85 20.40 -17.44
C SER A 122 -19.21 19.69 -18.74
N GLU A 123 -18.85 20.30 -19.87
CA GLU A 123 -18.95 19.64 -21.18
C GLU A 123 -17.93 18.49 -21.28
N GLY A 124 -18.41 17.32 -21.70
CA GLY A 124 -17.58 16.13 -21.90
C GLY A 124 -17.93 14.97 -20.96
N SER A 125 -17.93 13.76 -21.52
CA SER A 125 -18.21 12.56 -20.74
C SER A 125 -17.02 12.18 -19.86
N ARG A 126 -17.29 11.88 -18.59
CA ARG A 126 -16.30 11.38 -17.61
C ARG A 126 -16.62 9.96 -17.14
N VAL A 127 -17.54 9.26 -17.81
CA VAL A 127 -17.99 7.92 -17.42
C VAL A 127 -16.83 6.92 -17.37
N THR A 128 -15.88 7.00 -18.30
CA THR A 128 -14.67 6.16 -18.28
C THR A 128 -13.81 6.44 -17.04
N GLN A 129 -13.65 7.71 -16.67
CA GLN A 129 -12.89 8.11 -15.47
C GLN A 129 -13.55 7.56 -14.20
N ILE A 130 -14.88 7.66 -14.11
CA ILE A 130 -15.69 7.09 -13.02
C ILE A 130 -15.50 5.56 -12.96
N GLY A 131 -15.65 4.87 -14.09
CA GLY A 131 -15.48 3.42 -14.18
C GLY A 131 -14.09 2.94 -13.74
N MET A 132 -13.04 3.66 -14.15
CA MET A 132 -11.66 3.36 -13.74
C MET A 132 -11.45 3.59 -12.22
N ILE A 133 -12.02 4.65 -11.65
CA ILE A 133 -11.96 4.92 -10.20
C ILE A 133 -12.66 3.79 -9.43
N LEU A 134 -13.85 3.37 -9.86
CA LEU A 134 -14.60 2.27 -9.24
C LEU A 134 -13.88 0.93 -9.36
N GLY A 135 -13.29 0.63 -10.52
CA GLY A 135 -12.49 -0.58 -10.73
C GLY A 135 -11.27 -0.61 -9.81
N PHE A 136 -10.60 0.53 -9.63
CA PHE A 136 -9.49 0.64 -8.69
C PHE A 136 -9.95 0.58 -7.22
N ALA A 137 -11.11 1.14 -6.89
CA ALA A 137 -11.72 1.04 -5.56
C ALA A 137 -12.02 -0.42 -5.17
N LEU A 138 -12.45 -1.24 -6.13
CA LEU A 138 -12.74 -2.65 -5.89
C LEU A 138 -11.51 -3.43 -5.38
N LEU A 139 -10.31 -3.12 -5.88
CA LEU A 139 -9.06 -3.71 -5.40
C LEU A 139 -8.89 -3.49 -3.88
N TRP A 140 -9.19 -2.28 -3.40
CA TRP A 140 -9.06 -1.94 -1.99
C TRP A 140 -10.15 -2.56 -1.13
N VAL A 141 -11.38 -2.66 -1.65
CA VAL A 141 -12.48 -3.38 -0.99
C VAL A 141 -12.13 -4.85 -0.82
N LEU A 142 -11.58 -5.50 -1.86
CA LEU A 142 -11.12 -6.89 -1.79
C LEU A 142 -10.02 -7.06 -0.74
N ARG A 143 -9.05 -6.14 -0.66
CA ARG A 143 -8.04 -6.19 0.41
C ARG A 143 -8.68 -6.09 1.78
N LEU A 144 -9.62 -5.15 1.94
CA LEU A 144 -10.28 -4.90 3.22
C LEU A 144 -11.01 -6.14 3.73
N THR A 145 -11.73 -6.85 2.86
CA THR A 145 -12.45 -8.08 3.26
C THR A 145 -11.50 -9.20 3.70
N MET A 146 -10.31 -9.30 3.08
CA MET A 146 -9.30 -10.28 3.48
C MET A 146 -8.72 -10.02 4.87
N ILE A 147 -8.58 -8.76 5.26
CA ILE A 147 -7.90 -8.36 6.51
C ILE A 147 -8.85 -7.92 7.63
N TRP A 148 -10.16 -7.94 7.40
CA TRP A 148 -11.15 -7.37 8.34
C TRP A 148 -11.18 -8.06 9.71
N ALA A 149 -11.01 -9.39 9.71
CA ALA A 149 -11.29 -10.23 10.88
C ALA A 149 -10.25 -10.12 12.00
N TYR A 150 -8.99 -9.81 11.70
CA TYR A 150 -7.90 -9.83 12.68
C TYR A 150 -7.04 -8.56 12.60
N ASN A 151 -6.36 -8.23 13.71
CA ASN A 151 -5.43 -7.09 13.73
C ASN A 151 -4.07 -7.40 13.09
N TYR A 152 -3.74 -8.70 13.00
CA TYR A 152 -2.49 -9.21 12.46
C TYR A 152 -2.75 -10.52 11.72
N GLU A 153 -1.87 -10.84 10.77
CA GLU A 153 -1.89 -12.13 10.09
C GLU A 153 -1.70 -13.29 11.09
N PRO A 154 -2.62 -14.29 11.11
CA PRO A 154 -2.46 -15.48 11.94
C PRO A 154 -1.21 -16.27 11.54
N ARG A 155 -0.19 -16.26 12.40
CA ARG A 155 1.04 -17.04 12.19
C ARG A 155 0.78 -18.49 12.57
N SER A 156 1.06 -19.42 11.65
CA SER A 156 1.06 -20.84 11.95
C SER A 156 2.13 -21.13 13.01
N ARG A 157 1.73 -21.44 14.26
CA ARG A 157 2.66 -22.08 15.21
C ARG A 157 3.19 -23.33 14.55
N GLY A 158 4.50 -23.40 14.31
CA GLY A 158 5.15 -24.61 13.82
C GLY A 158 4.65 -25.80 14.63
N ARG A 159 4.10 -26.80 13.94
CA ARG A 159 3.87 -28.10 14.58
C ARG A 159 5.26 -28.65 14.89
N HIS A 160 5.64 -28.59 16.16
CA HIS A 160 6.70 -29.43 16.71
C HIS A 160 6.25 -30.88 16.68
#